data_AF-A0A8J8FAP5-F1
#
_entry.id   AF-A0A8J8FAP5-F1
#
_cell.length_a   1.000
_cell.length_b   1.000
_cell.length_c   1.000
_cell.angle_alpha   90.00
_cell.angle_beta   90.00
_cell.angle_gamma   90.00
#
_symmetry.space_group_name_H-M   'P 1'
#
loop_
_entity.id
_entity.type
_entity.pdbx_description
1 polymer ?
#
loop_
_entity_poly.entity_id
_entity_poly.type
_entity_poly.pdbx_seq_one_letter_code
_entity_poly.pdbx_strand_id
1 'polypeptide(L)'
;MAEYVTLDDYLKKAPEEGAEGAQDGIVVFINAAMSADGKISTIARKQTRISGRKDFDRVDALRADSDAIMVGIGTILADDPSLTVKSKKRRENRKKEGKDENPWRIVVDGKARTP
;
A
#
# COMPACT_ATOMS: atom_id res chain seq x y z
N MET A 1 22.80 -4.54 -1.13
CA MET A 1 21.76 -4.77 -2.17
C MET A 1 20.53 -5.27 -1.43
N ALA A 2 19.44 -4.52 -1.38
CA ALA A 2 18.19 -5.03 -0.82
C ALA A 2 17.37 -5.54 -2.00
N GLU A 3 17.08 -6.84 -2.01
CA GLU A 3 16.19 -7.46 -2.98
C GLU A 3 14.77 -7.02 -2.62
N TYR A 4 14.10 -6.32 -3.53
CA TYR A 4 12.74 -5.85 -3.31
C TYR A 4 11.80 -6.90 -3.89
N VAL A 5 10.94 -7.45 -3.03
CA VAL A 5 9.89 -8.40 -3.41
C VAL A 5 8.78 -7.60 -4.09
N THR A 6 8.52 -7.88 -5.37
CA THR A 6 7.37 -7.31 -6.10
C THR A 6 6.08 -7.96 -5.62
N LEU A 7 4.93 -7.35 -5.93
CA LEU A 7 3.65 -8.01 -5.63
C LEU A 7 3.57 -9.37 -6.31
N ASP A 8 4.08 -9.50 -7.55
CA ASP A 8 4.14 -10.77 -8.26
C ASP A 8 5.01 -11.80 -7.53
N ASP A 9 6.13 -11.39 -6.93
CA ASP A 9 6.97 -12.28 -6.12
C ASP A 9 6.26 -12.71 -4.84
N TYR A 10 5.46 -11.82 -4.24
CA TYR A 10 4.65 -12.14 -3.07
C TYR A 10 3.49 -13.09 -3.42
N LEU A 11 2.79 -12.84 -4.52
CA LEU A 11 1.69 -13.67 -5.01
C LEU A 11 2.14 -15.06 -5.46
N LYS A 12 3.37 -15.21 -5.98
CA LYS A 12 3.95 -16.52 -6.29
C LYS A 12 4.25 -17.35 -5.03
N LYS A 13 4.54 -16.71 -3.90
CA LYS A 13 4.79 -17.38 -2.60
C LYS A 13 3.52 -17.60 -1.79
N ALA A 14 2.52 -16.74 -1.92
CA ALA A 14 1.24 -16.83 -1.23
C ALA A 14 0.57 -18.23 -1.27
N PRO A 15 0.55 -18.97 -2.40
CA PRO A 15 -0.05 -20.31 -2.42
C PRO A 15 0.74 -21.35 -1.60
N GLU A 16 2.02 -21.14 -1.31
CA GLU A 16 2.84 -22.08 -0.52
C GLU A 16 2.71 -21.85 1.00
N GLU A 17 2.31 -20.65 1.44
CA GLU A 17 2.16 -20.28 2.87
C GLU A 17 0.72 -20.41 3.40
N GLY A 18 -0.15 -21.14 2.70
CA GLY A 18 -1.51 -21.45 3.17
C GLY A 18 -2.62 -20.54 2.66
N ALA A 19 -2.40 -19.80 1.57
CA ALA A 19 -3.50 -19.17 0.83
C ALA A 19 -4.21 -20.20 -0.07
N GLU A 20 -4.79 -21.26 0.51
CA GLU A 20 -5.72 -22.13 -0.20
C GLU A 20 -6.96 -21.30 -0.59
N GLY A 21 -7.11 -21.00 -1.89
CA GLY A 21 -8.35 -20.45 -2.44
C GLY A 21 -8.22 -19.25 -3.41
N ALA A 22 -7.02 -18.74 -3.67
CA ALA A 22 -6.85 -17.61 -4.62
C ALA A 22 -6.76 -18.10 -6.08
N GLN A 23 -7.81 -18.74 -6.58
CA GLN A 23 -8.03 -18.87 -8.03
C GLN A 23 -9.42 -18.26 -8.31
N ASP A 24 -9.44 -17.13 -9.03
CA ASP A 24 -10.57 -16.24 -9.39
C ASP A 24 -11.05 -15.18 -8.37
N GLY A 25 -10.24 -14.79 -7.37
CA GLY A 25 -10.60 -13.79 -6.36
C GLY A 25 -9.78 -12.49 -6.36
N ILE A 26 -10.33 -11.42 -5.76
CA ILE A 26 -9.57 -10.19 -5.45
C ILE A 26 -8.50 -10.53 -4.41
N VAL A 27 -7.23 -10.24 -4.70
CA VAL A 27 -6.16 -10.41 -3.73
C VAL A 27 -6.00 -9.15 -2.89
N VAL A 28 -5.98 -9.32 -1.57
CA VAL A 28 -5.80 -8.23 -0.61
C VAL A 28 -4.55 -8.50 0.23
N PHE A 29 -3.69 -7.50 0.35
CA PHE A 29 -2.54 -7.53 1.24
C PHE A 29 -2.51 -6.29 2.12
N ILE A 30 -1.88 -6.40 3.28
CA ILE A 30 -1.76 -5.31 4.25
C ILE A 30 -0.29 -4.90 4.35
N ASN A 31 -0.05 -3.60 4.20
CA ASN A 31 1.26 -3.01 4.46
C ASN A 31 1.21 -2.13 5.72
N ALA A 32 2.08 -2.42 6.69
CA ALA A 32 2.22 -1.65 7.91
C ALA A 32 3.69 -1.33 8.18
N ALA A 33 3.96 -0.13 8.70
CA ALA A 33 5.22 0.23 9.31
C ALA A 33 5.01 0.32 10.82
N MET A 34 5.91 -0.28 11.60
CA MET A 34 5.84 -0.29 13.05
C MET A 34 7.19 0.08 13.67
N SER A 35 7.16 0.67 14.86
CA SER A 35 8.34 0.80 15.71
C SER A 35 8.79 -0.57 16.23
N ALA A 36 10.00 -0.64 16.80
CA ALA A 36 10.56 -1.89 17.33
C ALA A 36 9.74 -2.51 18.47
N ASP A 37 8.94 -1.71 19.18
CA ASP A 37 8.00 -2.15 20.21
C ASP A 37 6.58 -2.42 19.67
N GLY A 38 6.41 -2.52 18.34
CA GLY A 38 5.18 -2.96 17.70
C GLY A 38 4.10 -1.88 17.54
N LYS A 39 4.41 -0.60 17.76
CA LYS A 39 3.44 0.49 17.62
C LYS A 39 3.39 1.01 16.19
N ILE A 40 2.18 1.22 15.68
CA ILE A 40 1.92 1.74 14.32
C ILE A 40 1.43 3.20 14.31
N SER A 41 1.16 3.78 15.48
CA SER A 41 0.70 5.16 15.62
C SER A 41 0.99 5.69 17.03
N THR A 42 0.91 7.01 17.18
CA THR A 42 0.97 7.68 18.49
C THR A 42 -0.41 7.79 19.12
N ILE A 43 -0.48 7.95 20.45
CA ILE A 43 -1.74 8.18 21.17
C ILE A 43 -2.48 9.43 20.63
N ALA A 44 -1.71 10.46 20.27
CA ALA A 44 -2.23 11.69 19.68
C ALA A 44 -2.72 11.53 18.23
N ARG A 45 -2.57 10.34 17.62
CA ARG A 45 -2.88 10.06 16.21
C ARG A 45 -2.28 11.10 15.25
N LYS A 46 -1.03 11.48 15.51
CA LYS A 46 -0.27 12.38 14.65
C LYS A 46 0.72 11.60 13.80
N GLN A 47 0.87 12.04 12.56
CA GLN A 47 1.87 11.50 11.65
C GLN A 47 3.25 11.49 12.32
N THR A 48 3.81 10.30 12.48
CA THR A 48 5.15 10.09 13.05
C THR A 48 5.97 9.32 12.04
N ARG A 49 7.22 9.76 11.82
CA ARG A 49 8.11 9.09 10.88
C ARG A 49 8.68 7.83 11.49
N ILE A 50 8.03 6.70 11.23
CA ILE A 50 8.53 5.36 11.54
C ILE A 50 9.44 4.85 10.40
N SER A 51 9.08 5.18 9.16
CA SER A 51 9.71 4.66 7.94
C SER A 51 10.94 5.45 7.46
N GLY A 52 11.91 4.70 6.91
CA GLY A 52 13.08 5.22 6.21
C GLY A 52 12.92 5.24 4.69
N ARG A 53 13.94 5.74 3.98
CA ARG A 53 13.91 5.87 2.51
C ARG A 53 13.68 4.54 1.77
N LYS A 54 14.28 3.45 2.26
CA LYS A 54 14.10 2.11 1.67
C LYS A 54 12.65 1.62 1.80
N ASP A 55 12.04 1.87 2.96
CA ASP A 55 10.65 1.48 3.19
C ASP A 55 9.69 2.31 2.32
N PHE A 56 9.94 3.61 2.17
CA PHE A 56 9.17 4.43 1.23
C PHE A 56 9.29 3.96 -0.22
N ASP A 57 10.47 3.53 -0.66
CA ASP A 57 10.64 2.97 -2.00
C ASP A 57 9.92 1.63 -2.17
N ARG A 58 9.94 0.78 -1.15
CA ARG A 58 9.19 -0.48 -1.10
C ARG A 58 7.68 -0.24 -1.18
N VAL A 59 7.15 0.68 -0.37
CA VAL A 59 5.72 1.04 -0.42
C VAL A 59 5.35 1.64 -1.77
N ASP A 60 6.23 2.42 -2.38
CA ASP A 60 6.00 2.96 -3.71
C ASP A 60 5.93 1.87 -4.80
N ALA A 61 6.75 0.82 -4.68
CA ALA A 61 6.65 -0.37 -5.53
C ALA A 61 5.33 -1.11 -5.32
N LEU A 62 4.94 -1.38 -4.07
CA LEU A 62 3.65 -2.04 -3.77
C LEU A 62 2.45 -1.29 -4.36
N ARG A 63 2.45 0.05 -4.24
CA ARG A 63 1.41 0.90 -4.87
C ARG A 63 1.43 0.81 -6.39
N ALA A 64 2.62 0.71 -6.97
CA ALA A 64 2.80 0.60 -8.41
C ALA A 64 2.43 -0.77 -8.99
N ASP A 65 2.30 -1.79 -8.15
CA ASP A 65 1.86 -3.12 -8.60
C ASP A 65 0.36 -3.35 -8.31
N SER A 66 -0.23 -2.62 -7.37
CA SER A 66 -1.65 -2.77 -6.97
C SER A 66 -2.62 -2.10 -7.93
N ASP A 67 -3.84 -2.60 -8.10
CA ASP A 67 -4.88 -1.91 -8.88
C ASP A 67 -5.63 -0.84 -8.04
N ALA A 68 -5.73 -1.06 -6.74
CA ALA A 68 -6.34 -0.13 -5.80
C ALA A 68 -5.56 -0.04 -4.48
N ILE A 69 -5.66 1.10 -3.80
CA ILE A 69 -5.19 1.30 -2.43
C ILE A 69 -6.39 1.67 -1.57
N MET A 70 -6.58 0.92 -0.48
CA MET A 70 -7.64 1.15 0.48
C MET A 70 -7.09 1.74 1.78
N VAL A 71 -7.79 2.76 2.31
CA VAL A 71 -7.54 3.27 3.67
C VAL A 71 -8.87 3.55 4.39
N GLY A 72 -8.83 3.52 5.72
CA GLY A 72 -9.95 3.99 6.52
C GLY A 72 -9.97 5.52 6.64
N ILE A 73 -11.15 6.09 6.85
CA ILE A 73 -11.34 7.53 7.09
C ILE A 73 -10.49 8.10 8.23
N GLY A 74 -10.17 7.29 9.26
CA GLY A 74 -9.29 7.74 10.34
C GLY A 74 -7.89 8.14 9.86
N THR A 75 -7.36 7.44 8.84
CA THR A 75 -6.07 7.76 8.23
C THR A 75 -6.16 8.99 7.34
N ILE A 76 -7.25 9.17 6.59
CA ILE A 76 -7.47 10.38 5.79
C ILE A 76 -7.45 11.63 6.69
N LEU A 77 -8.20 11.60 7.78
CA LEU A 77 -8.30 12.75 8.69
C LEU A 77 -6.98 13.03 9.45
N ALA A 78 -6.19 12.00 9.73
CA ALA A 78 -4.95 12.14 10.49
C ALA A 78 -3.75 12.54 9.63
N ASP A 79 -3.63 11.97 8.42
CA ASP A 79 -2.40 12.00 7.62
C ASP A 79 -2.57 12.62 6.22
N ASP A 80 -3.79 12.85 5.74
CA ASP A 80 -4.11 13.33 4.38
C ASP A 80 -3.20 12.72 3.28
N PRO A 81 -3.15 11.37 3.16
CA PRO A 81 -2.23 10.73 2.25
C PRO A 81 -2.69 10.93 0.81
N SER A 82 -1.75 11.27 -0.07
CA SER A 82 -2.05 11.39 -1.49
C SER A 82 -2.41 10.05 -2.16
N LEU A 83 -1.98 8.92 -1.58
CA LEU A 83 -2.18 7.55 -2.11
C LEU A 83 -1.79 7.39 -3.59
N THR A 84 -0.70 8.05 -3.99
CA THR A 84 -0.19 8.02 -5.36
C THR A 84 1.16 7.29 -5.44
N VAL A 85 1.47 6.80 -6.64
CA VAL A 85 2.81 6.34 -7.00
C VAL A 85 3.70 7.56 -7.18
N LYS A 86 4.79 7.63 -6.43
CA LYS A 86 5.75 8.73 -6.36
C LYS A 86 6.79 8.64 -7.46
N SER A 87 7.28 7.43 -7.77
CA SER A 87 8.28 7.24 -8.83
C SER A 87 7.69 7.48 -10.21
N LYS A 88 8.26 8.44 -10.95
CA LYS A 88 7.88 8.71 -12.35
C LYS A 88 8.04 7.46 -13.23
N LYS A 89 9.15 6.74 -13.07
CA LYS A 89 9.43 5.50 -13.81
C LYS A 89 8.35 4.44 -13.57
N ARG A 90 7.90 4.26 -12.32
CA ARG A 90 6.85 3.30 -11.99
C ARG A 90 5.50 3.69 -12.61
N ARG A 91 5.14 4.99 -12.59
CA ARG A 91 3.95 5.48 -13.29
C ARG A 91 4.01 5.26 -14.81
N GLU A 92 5.17 5.51 -15.42
CA GLU A 92 5.37 5.26 -16.85
C GLU A 92 5.24 3.77 -17.19
N ASN A 93 5.74 2.87 -16.33
CA ASN A 93 5.57 1.42 -16.49
C ASN A 93 4.10 1.01 -16.40
N ARG A 94 3.35 1.50 -15.40
CA ARG A 94 1.90 1.24 -15.30
C ARG A 94 1.14 1.65 -16.56
N LYS A 95 1.45 2.83 -17.11
CA LYS A 95 0.83 3.28 -18.38
C LYS A 95 1.16 2.35 -19.55
N LYS A 96 2.39 1.83 -19.63
CA LYS A 96 2.79 0.87 -20.67
C LYS A 96 2.05 -0.46 -20.55
N GLU A 97 1.67 -0.85 -19.33
CA GLU A 97 0.85 -2.03 -19.04
C GLU A 97 -0.66 -1.78 -19.24
N GLY A 98 -1.05 -0.58 -19.70
CA GLY A 98 -2.45 -0.22 -19.91
C GLY A 98 -3.22 0.15 -18.64
N LYS A 99 -2.52 0.33 -17.50
CA LYS A 99 -3.10 0.77 -16.23
C LYS A 99 -3.05 2.30 -16.07
N ASP A 100 -3.90 2.82 -15.19
CA ASP A 100 -3.77 4.21 -14.73
C ASP A 100 -2.43 4.44 -14.02
N GLU A 101 -1.92 5.68 -14.10
CA GLU A 101 -0.65 6.04 -13.45
C GLU A 101 -0.66 5.88 -11.93
N ASN A 102 -1.83 6.01 -11.32
CA ASN A 102 -2.04 5.79 -9.92
C ASN A 102 -3.16 4.76 -9.74
N PRO A 103 -3.04 3.86 -8.74
CA PRO A 103 -4.12 2.95 -8.39
C PRO A 103 -5.36 3.72 -7.91
N TRP A 104 -6.52 3.06 -7.97
CA TRP A 104 -7.75 3.63 -7.43
C TRP A 104 -7.65 3.89 -5.92
N ARG A 105 -8.16 5.03 -5.49
CA ARG A 105 -8.18 5.43 -4.08
C ARG A 105 -9.52 5.01 -3.47
N ILE A 106 -9.50 4.01 -2.60
CA ILE A 106 -10.69 3.53 -1.90
C ILE A 106 -10.63 4.04 -0.47
N VAL A 107 -11.61 4.87 -0.08
CA VAL A 107 -11.75 5.36 1.29
C VAL A 107 -12.95 4.68 1.93
N VAL A 108 -12.71 3.96 3.03
CA VAL A 108 -13.77 3.32 3.80
C VAL A 108 -14.24 4.29 4.88
N ASP A 109 -15.48 4.75 4.73
CA ASP A 109 -16.09 5.76 5.60
C ASP A 109 -17.58 5.49 5.84
N GLY A 110 -17.88 4.75 6.91
CA GLY A 110 -19.26 4.45 7.29
C GLY A 110 -20.06 5.63 7.87
N LYS A 111 -19.46 6.83 8.00
CA LYS A 111 -20.10 8.00 8.61
C LYS A 111 -20.04 9.26 7.75
N ALA A 112 -19.61 9.15 6.48
CA ALA A 112 -19.47 10.28 5.56
C ALA A 112 -18.74 11.49 6.17
N ARG A 113 -17.59 11.23 6.82
CA ARG A 113 -16.68 12.23 7.39
C ARG A 113 -15.55 12.64 6.43
N THR A 114 -15.46 12.02 5.26
CA THR A 114 -14.51 12.39 4.21
C THR A 114 -14.80 13.85 3.80
N PRO A 115 -13.83 14.77 3.94
CA PRO A 115 -14.03 16.19 3.65
C PRO A 115 -14.36 16.52 2.19
#